data_AF-A0A366HFT6-F1
#
_entry.id   AF-A0A366HFT6-F1
#
_cell.length_a   1.000
_cell.length_b   1.000
_cell.length_c   1.000
_cell.angle_alpha   90.00
_cell.angle_beta   90.00
_cell.angle_gamma   90.00
#
_symmetry.space_group_name_H-M   'P 1'
#
loop_
_entity.id
_entity.type
_entity.pdbx_description
1 polymer ?
#
loop_
_entity_poly.entity_id
_entity_poly.type
_entity_poly.pdbx_seq_one_letter_code
_entity_poly.pdbx_strand_id
1 'polypeptide(L)'
;MQADSTRFAGGLWLVVIGIFMGLGFAGGYLVAANQTSTAFKKQEKEWSVKSKAFVSQNNKQTAELASAKEQLTRKEGELAERLKKETAAVRELRELQATLESEREENASRMAELKAHLDIDRRQQGLVQQFLKAKQGFTNIKIELAAGHFKGLRESSGFQILSAAFETVEEKK
;
A
#
# COMPACT_ATOMS: atom_id res chain seq x y z
N MET A 1 17.09 -75.05 -107.81
CA MET A 1 16.23 -75.34 -106.65
C MET A 1 16.31 -74.15 -105.71
N GLN A 2 15.17 -73.48 -105.52
CA GLN A 2 14.97 -72.39 -104.57
C GLN A 2 14.95 -72.95 -103.14
N ALA A 3 15.55 -72.24 -102.18
CA ALA A 3 15.31 -72.45 -100.75
C ALA A 3 15.48 -71.13 -99.97
N ASP A 4 14.32 -70.60 -99.53
CA ASP A 4 14.01 -69.92 -98.27
C ASP A 4 14.87 -68.75 -97.75
N SER A 5 14.41 -67.52 -98.02
CA SER A 5 14.86 -66.27 -97.37
C SER A 5 13.84 -65.67 -96.39
N THR A 6 12.77 -66.39 -96.01
CA THR A 6 11.63 -65.83 -95.26
C THR A 6 11.70 -65.99 -93.74
N ARG A 7 12.74 -66.61 -93.17
CA ARG A 7 12.88 -66.79 -91.71
C ARG A 7 13.72 -65.72 -90.99
N PHE A 8 14.41 -64.83 -91.69
CA PHE A 8 15.30 -63.84 -91.07
C PHE A 8 14.65 -62.45 -90.85
N ALA A 9 13.55 -62.14 -91.57
CA ALA A 9 12.95 -60.81 -91.54
C ALA A 9 12.02 -60.54 -90.34
N GLY A 10 11.35 -61.56 -89.80
CA GLY A 10 10.37 -61.40 -88.72
C GLY A 10 10.99 -61.13 -87.33
N GLY A 11 12.17 -61.68 -87.05
CA GLY A 11 12.86 -61.51 -85.77
C GLY A 11 13.50 -60.12 -85.60
N LEU A 12 13.98 -59.52 -86.70
CA LEU A 12 14.69 -58.24 -86.67
C LEU A 12 13.74 -57.08 -86.33
N TRP A 13 12.48 -57.13 -86.77
CA TRP A 13 11.51 -56.05 -86.55
C TRP A 13 11.05 -55.96 -85.10
N LEU A 14 10.90 -57.09 -84.41
CA LEU A 14 10.56 -57.14 -82.98
C LEU A 14 11.69 -56.59 -82.10
N VAL A 15 12.96 -56.83 -82.47
CA VAL A 15 14.12 -56.26 -81.77
C VAL A 15 14.16 -54.74 -81.91
N VAL A 16 13.88 -54.21 -83.10
CA VAL A 16 13.83 -52.75 -83.33
C VAL A 16 12.73 -52.10 -82.49
N ILE A 17 11.53 -52.69 -82.43
CA ILE A 17 10.44 -52.16 -81.60
C ILE A 17 10.77 -52.23 -80.10
N GLY A 18 11.37 -53.32 -79.64
CA GLY A 18 11.83 -53.45 -78.26
C GLY A 18 12.85 -52.38 -77.86
N ILE A 19 13.77 -52.03 -78.77
CA ILE A 19 14.76 -50.96 -78.56
C ILE A 19 14.09 -49.58 -78.50
N PHE A 20 13.15 -49.28 -79.40
CA PHE A 20 12.43 -47.99 -79.38
C PHE A 20 11.51 -47.82 -78.16
N MET A 21 10.82 -48.88 -77.73
CA MET A 21 10.04 -48.84 -76.49
C MET A 21 10.94 -48.70 -75.25
N GLY A 22 12.08 -49.39 -75.21
CA GLY A 22 13.06 -49.28 -74.12
C GLY A 22 13.70 -47.90 -74.02
N LEU A 23 14.06 -47.28 -75.16
CA LEU A 23 14.62 -45.93 -75.22
C LEU A 23 13.59 -44.84 -74.87
N GLY A 24 12.33 -44.99 -75.31
CA GLY A 24 11.25 -44.07 -74.94
C GLY A 24 10.93 -44.09 -73.44
N PHE A 25 10.93 -45.28 -72.84
CA PHE A 25 10.70 -45.45 -71.40
C PHE A 25 11.86 -44.90 -70.56
N ALA A 26 13.12 -45.18 -70.95
CA ALA A 26 14.29 -44.64 -70.27
C ALA A 26 14.43 -43.11 -70.42
N GLY A 27 14.10 -42.56 -71.59
CA GLY A 27 14.09 -41.11 -71.84
C GLY A 27 13.01 -40.39 -71.01
N GLY A 28 11.82 -40.97 -70.89
CA GLY A 28 10.75 -40.44 -70.03
C GLY A 28 11.13 -40.44 -68.54
N TYR A 29 11.80 -41.49 -68.07
CA TYR A 29 12.29 -41.59 -66.69
C TYR A 29 13.37 -40.55 -66.35
N LEU A 30 14.30 -40.29 -67.27
CA LEU A 30 15.35 -39.28 -67.07
C LEU A 30 14.79 -37.85 -67.02
N VAL A 31 13.81 -37.54 -67.87
CA VAL A 31 13.13 -36.22 -67.84
C VAL A 31 12.30 -36.07 -66.57
N ALA A 32 11.55 -37.10 -66.16
CA ALA A 32 10.80 -37.08 -64.91
C ALA A 32 11.73 -36.94 -63.69
N ALA A 33 12.85 -37.68 -63.64
CA ALA A 33 13.85 -37.59 -62.58
C ALA A 33 14.53 -36.21 -62.52
N ASN A 34 14.76 -35.56 -63.66
CA ASN A 34 15.33 -34.22 -63.70
C ASN A 34 14.30 -33.16 -63.23
N GLN A 35 13.03 -33.30 -63.64
CA GLN A 35 11.95 -32.45 -63.15
C GLN A 35 11.71 -32.60 -61.65
N THR A 36 11.73 -33.82 -61.12
CA THR A 36 11.63 -34.04 -59.66
C THR A 36 12.84 -33.47 -58.93
N SER A 37 14.06 -33.62 -59.44
CA SER A 37 15.28 -33.02 -58.85
C SER A 37 15.18 -31.49 -58.75
N THR A 38 14.71 -30.82 -59.81
CA THR A 38 14.52 -29.37 -59.79
C THR A 38 13.39 -28.93 -58.84
N ALA A 39 12.31 -29.71 -58.74
CA ALA A 39 11.23 -29.47 -57.78
C ALA A 39 11.69 -29.66 -56.32
N PHE A 40 12.50 -30.69 -56.03
CA PHE A 40 13.11 -30.90 -54.72
C PHE A 40 14.05 -29.76 -54.32
N LYS A 41 14.91 -29.28 -55.24
CA LYS A 41 15.79 -28.13 -54.98
C LYS A 41 15.00 -26.85 -54.69
N LYS A 42 13.82 -26.68 -55.32
CA LYS A 42 12.93 -25.54 -55.05
C LYS A 42 12.30 -25.66 -53.66
N GLN A 43 11.79 -26.84 -53.30
CA GLN A 43 11.27 -27.11 -51.96
C GLN A 43 12.33 -26.96 -50.87
N GLU A 44 13.57 -27.38 -51.10
CA GLU A 44 14.66 -27.24 -50.13
C GLU A 44 15.00 -25.77 -49.87
N LYS A 45 15.00 -24.93 -50.92
CA LYS A 45 15.15 -23.47 -50.77
C LYS A 45 13.97 -22.86 -50.02
N GLU A 46 12.74 -23.21 -50.38
CA GLU A 46 11.53 -22.73 -49.69
C GLU A 46 11.52 -23.15 -48.22
N TRP A 47 11.91 -24.38 -47.92
CA TRP A 47 12.02 -24.90 -46.56
C TRP A 47 13.15 -24.24 -45.77
N SER A 48 14.31 -24.00 -46.40
CA SER A 48 15.41 -23.25 -45.78
C SER A 48 15.01 -21.83 -45.42
N VAL A 49 14.31 -21.12 -46.33
CA VAL A 49 13.80 -19.76 -46.10
C VAL A 49 12.76 -19.78 -44.97
N LYS A 50 11.83 -20.72 -44.99
CA LYS A 50 10.78 -20.85 -43.96
C LYS A 50 11.36 -21.22 -42.59
N SER A 51 12.34 -22.12 -42.54
CA SER A 51 13.04 -22.51 -41.31
C SER A 51 13.80 -21.32 -40.72
N LYS A 52 14.54 -20.56 -41.53
CA LYS A 52 15.22 -19.32 -41.09
C LYS A 52 14.24 -18.27 -40.58
N ALA A 53 13.10 -18.08 -41.27
CA ALA A 53 12.06 -17.16 -40.84
C ALA A 53 11.44 -17.58 -39.51
N PHE A 54 11.17 -18.88 -39.33
CA PHE A 54 10.64 -19.43 -38.09
C PHE A 54 11.63 -19.29 -36.91
N VAL A 55 12.90 -19.62 -37.13
CA VAL A 55 13.96 -19.43 -36.11
C VAL A 55 14.11 -17.95 -35.76
N SER A 56 14.07 -17.05 -36.74
CA SER A 56 14.12 -15.61 -36.49
C SER A 56 12.90 -15.14 -35.68
N GLN A 57 11.71 -15.63 -35.98
CA GLN A 57 10.49 -15.31 -35.23
C GLN A 57 10.54 -15.86 -33.80
N ASN A 58 11.01 -17.10 -33.62
CA ASN A 58 11.17 -17.71 -32.31
C ASN A 58 12.19 -16.93 -31.47
N ASN A 59 13.34 -16.56 -32.05
CA ASN A 59 14.35 -15.73 -31.39
C ASN A 59 13.83 -14.35 -31.01
N LYS A 60 12.95 -13.75 -31.82
CA LYS A 60 12.28 -12.49 -31.46
C LYS A 60 11.35 -12.69 -30.26
N GLN A 61 10.53 -13.73 -30.28
CA GLN A 61 9.61 -14.04 -29.18
C GLN A 61 10.37 -14.37 -27.89
N THR A 62 11.48 -15.10 -27.95
CA THR A 62 12.30 -15.39 -26.76
C THR A 62 12.97 -14.14 -26.22
N ALA A 63 13.43 -13.24 -27.08
CA ALA A 63 13.96 -11.94 -26.67
C ALA A 63 12.87 -11.04 -26.03
N GLU A 64 11.66 -11.02 -26.60
CA GLU A 64 10.51 -10.30 -26.04
C GLU A 64 10.13 -10.87 -24.67
N LEU A 65 10.04 -12.19 -24.53
CA LEU A 65 9.76 -12.86 -23.25
C LEU A 65 10.86 -12.59 -22.20
N ALA A 66 12.12 -12.59 -22.61
CA ALA A 66 13.22 -12.25 -21.70
C ALA A 66 13.13 -10.79 -21.23
N SER A 67 12.85 -9.86 -22.14
CA SER A 67 12.69 -8.44 -21.82
C SER A 67 11.46 -8.18 -20.92
N ALA A 68 10.34 -8.85 -21.19
CA ALA A 68 9.12 -8.75 -20.39
C ALA A 68 9.35 -9.31 -18.98
N LYS A 69 10.04 -10.45 -18.86
CA LYS A 69 10.40 -11.03 -17.57
C LYS A 69 11.29 -10.09 -16.76
N GLU A 70 12.27 -9.44 -17.39
CA GLU A 70 13.13 -8.47 -16.72
C GLU A 70 12.36 -7.21 -16.28
N GLN A 71 11.41 -6.73 -17.08
CA GLN A 71 10.53 -5.63 -16.67
C GLN A 71 9.66 -6.03 -15.47
N LEU A 72 9.14 -7.26 -15.46
CA LEU A 72 8.31 -7.77 -14.38
C LEU A 72 9.11 -7.85 -13.07
N THR A 73 10.33 -8.38 -13.10
CA THR A 73 11.19 -8.43 -11.90
C THR A 73 11.59 -7.03 -11.41
N ARG A 74 11.86 -6.08 -12.32
CA ARG A 74 12.10 -4.68 -11.95
C ARG A 74 10.87 -4.06 -11.28
N LYS A 75 9.67 -4.29 -11.82
CA LYS A 75 8.41 -3.79 -11.25
C LYS A 75 8.08 -4.43 -9.91
N GLU A 76 8.34 -5.73 -9.75
CA GLU A 76 8.23 -6.42 -8.45
C GLU A 76 9.18 -5.81 -7.41
N GLY A 77 10.42 -5.48 -7.80
CA GLY A 77 11.38 -4.77 -6.95
C GLY A 77 10.87 -3.38 -6.52
N GLU A 78 10.38 -2.59 -7.47
CA GLU A 78 9.80 -1.26 -7.19
C GLU A 78 8.58 -1.35 -6.25
N LEU A 79 7.71 -2.33 -6.46
CA LEU A 79 6.54 -2.56 -5.60
C LEU A 79 6.94 -3.01 -4.20
N ALA A 80 7.92 -3.91 -4.07
CA ALA A 80 8.45 -4.33 -2.78
C ALA A 80 9.07 -3.16 -2.00
N GLU A 81 9.77 -2.25 -2.68
CA GLU A 81 10.33 -1.05 -2.05
C GLU A 81 9.23 -0.06 -1.62
N ARG A 82 8.20 0.13 -2.45
CA ARG A 82 7.04 0.96 -2.11
C ARG A 82 6.28 0.42 -0.91
N LEU A 83 6.05 -0.89 -0.85
CA LEU A 83 5.41 -1.55 0.30
C LEU A 83 6.23 -1.39 1.58
N LYS A 84 7.56 -1.48 1.51
CA LYS A 84 8.43 -1.20 2.67
C LYS A 84 8.29 0.26 3.16
N LYS A 85 8.25 1.22 2.25
CA LYS A 85 8.05 2.64 2.58
C LYS A 85 6.67 2.89 3.20
N GLU A 86 5.63 2.28 2.63
CA GLU A 86 4.26 2.39 3.14
C GLU A 86 4.12 1.78 4.53
N THR A 87 4.65 0.57 4.74
CA THR A 87 4.64 -0.08 6.06
C THR A 87 5.44 0.69 7.11
N ALA A 88 6.57 1.30 6.74
CA ALA A 88 7.32 2.18 7.64
C ALA A 88 6.51 3.43 8.01
N ALA A 89 5.90 4.11 7.03
CA ALA A 89 5.07 5.28 7.27
C ALA A 89 3.83 4.96 8.13
N VAL A 90 3.17 3.81 7.91
CA VAL A 90 2.04 3.35 8.72
C VAL A 90 2.48 3.08 10.17
N ARG A 91 3.69 2.56 10.37
CA ARG A 91 4.25 2.34 11.71
C ARG A 91 4.49 3.68 12.42
N GLU A 92 5.12 4.64 11.76
CA GLU A 92 5.35 5.99 12.29
C GLU A 92 4.02 6.68 12.64
N LEU A 93 2.99 6.57 11.79
CA LEU A 93 1.66 7.10 12.07
C LEU A 93 1.02 6.46 13.31
N ARG A 94 1.17 5.15 13.50
CA ARG A 94 0.67 4.47 14.70
C ARG A 94 1.41 4.90 15.95
N GLU A 95 2.72 5.06 15.88
CA GLU A 95 3.54 5.54 17.00
C GLU A 95 3.13 6.98 17.38
N LEU A 96 3.00 7.87 16.38
CA LEU A 96 2.52 9.24 16.59
C LEU A 96 1.10 9.28 17.17
N GLN A 97 0.20 8.40 16.70
CA GLN A 97 -1.16 8.33 17.24
C GLN A 97 -1.15 7.90 18.71
N ALA A 98 -0.33 6.90 19.07
CA ALA A 98 -0.20 6.46 20.47
C ALA A 98 0.38 7.57 21.37
N THR A 99 1.38 8.31 20.89
CA THR A 99 1.94 9.46 21.61
C THR A 99 0.88 10.55 21.80
N LEU A 100 0.12 10.87 20.75
CA LEU A 100 -0.90 11.91 20.81
C LEU A 100 -2.06 11.53 21.74
N GLU A 101 -2.45 10.26 21.78
CA GLU A 101 -3.44 9.74 22.74
C GLU A 101 -2.91 9.86 24.18
N SER A 102 -1.66 9.46 24.43
CA SER A 102 -1.03 9.61 25.74
C SER A 102 -0.93 11.09 26.19
N GLU A 103 -0.53 12.00 25.31
CA GLU A 103 -0.47 13.44 25.61
C GLU A 103 -1.86 14.02 25.85
N ARG A 104 -2.90 13.53 25.16
CA ARG A 104 -4.29 13.94 25.40
C ARG A 104 -4.76 13.50 26.78
N GLU A 105 -4.44 12.28 27.21
CA GLU A 105 -4.78 11.79 28.54
C GLU A 105 -4.04 12.55 29.65
N GLU A 106 -2.75 12.85 29.44
CA GLU A 106 -1.97 13.66 30.37
C GLU A 106 -2.52 15.08 30.49
N ASN A 107 -2.82 15.73 29.35
CA ASN A 107 -3.42 17.06 29.35
C ASN A 107 -4.83 17.07 29.95
N ALA A 108 -5.64 16.04 29.72
CA ALA A 108 -6.95 15.90 30.36
C ALA A 108 -6.83 15.80 31.88
N SER A 109 -5.85 15.05 32.36
CA SER A 109 -5.56 14.90 33.79
C SER A 109 -5.11 16.24 34.41
N ARG A 110 -4.17 16.94 33.76
CA ARG A 110 -3.74 18.29 34.17
C ARG A 110 -4.88 19.30 34.20
N MET A 111 -5.77 19.27 33.21
CA MET A 111 -6.95 20.14 33.19
C MET A 111 -7.92 19.80 34.33
N ALA A 112 -8.11 18.52 34.65
CA ALA A 112 -8.96 18.10 35.76
C ALA A 112 -8.38 18.56 37.11
N GLU A 113 -7.07 18.41 37.32
CA GLU A 113 -6.37 18.91 38.51
C GLU A 113 -6.48 20.43 38.64
N LEU A 114 -6.18 21.15 37.56
CA LEU A 114 -6.26 22.62 37.56
C LEU A 114 -7.68 23.10 37.86
N LYS A 115 -8.70 22.43 37.31
CA LYS A 115 -10.11 22.73 37.59
C LYS A 115 -10.46 22.47 39.06
N ALA A 116 -9.96 21.39 39.65
CA ALA A 116 -10.16 21.10 41.07
C ALA A 116 -9.51 22.17 41.97
N HIS A 117 -8.31 22.63 41.64
CA HIS A 117 -7.65 23.73 42.34
C HIS A 117 -8.45 25.02 42.25
N LEU A 118 -8.92 25.39 41.05
CA LEU A 118 -9.78 26.56 40.84
C LEU A 118 -11.08 26.50 41.65
N ASP A 119 -11.70 25.32 41.75
CA ASP A 119 -12.91 25.15 42.55
C ASP A 119 -12.64 25.29 44.06
N ILE A 120 -11.49 24.80 44.54
CA ILE A 120 -11.06 24.99 45.93
C ILE A 120 -10.82 26.47 46.20
N ASP A 121 -10.06 27.15 45.36
CA ASP A 121 -9.77 28.58 45.50
C ASP A 121 -11.05 29.42 45.49
N ARG A 122 -11.99 29.10 44.59
CA ARG A 122 -13.29 29.78 44.54
C ARG A 122 -14.08 29.60 45.83
N ARG A 123 -14.08 28.40 46.42
CA ARG A 123 -14.74 28.14 47.72
C ARG A 123 -14.06 28.90 48.84
N GLN A 124 -12.73 28.91 48.88
CA GLN A 124 -11.98 29.66 49.89
C GLN A 124 -12.25 31.16 49.79
N GLN A 125 -12.24 31.72 48.58
CA GLN A 125 -12.61 33.12 48.36
C GLN A 125 -14.05 33.42 48.81
N GLY A 126 -14.99 32.51 48.53
CA GLY A 126 -16.37 32.62 49.02
C GLY A 126 -16.47 32.66 50.55
N LEU A 127 -15.71 31.79 51.24
CA LEU A 127 -15.64 31.76 52.70
C LEU A 127 -15.02 33.04 53.26
N VAL A 128 -13.93 33.53 52.66
CA VAL A 128 -13.30 34.81 53.05
C VAL A 128 -14.29 35.96 52.91
N GLN A 129 -15.05 36.02 51.81
CA GLN A 129 -16.06 37.05 51.59
C GLN A 129 -17.20 36.97 52.62
N GLN A 130 -17.67 35.76 52.97
CA GLN A 130 -18.66 35.57 54.02
C GLN A 130 -18.14 36.01 55.39
N PHE A 131 -16.89 35.67 55.71
CA PHE A 131 -16.24 36.08 56.95
C PHE A 131 -16.11 37.61 57.05
N LEU A 132 -15.70 38.27 55.96
CA LEU A 132 -15.61 39.74 55.92
C LEU A 132 -16.98 40.41 56.13
N LYS A 133 -18.03 39.89 55.49
CA LYS A 133 -19.40 40.38 55.70
C LYS A 133 -19.87 40.16 57.14
N ALA A 134 -19.58 39.01 57.72
CA ALA A 134 -19.91 38.70 59.12
C ALA A 134 -19.16 39.65 60.08
N LYS A 135 -17.86 39.91 59.84
CA LYS A 135 -17.07 40.88 60.62
C LYS A 135 -17.69 42.27 60.53
N GLN A 136 -18.03 42.75 59.34
CA GLN A 136 -18.64 44.06 59.15
C GLN A 136 -20.01 44.17 59.84
N GLY A 137 -20.87 43.15 59.70
CA GLY A 137 -22.15 43.09 60.40
C GLY A 137 -21.99 43.11 61.92
N PHE A 138 -21.00 42.39 62.45
CA PHE A 138 -20.69 42.41 63.88
C PHE A 138 -20.17 43.78 64.36
N THR A 139 -19.35 44.47 63.56
CA THR A 139 -18.92 45.85 63.84
C THR A 139 -20.13 46.79 63.92
N ASN A 140 -21.10 46.65 63.02
CA ASN A 140 -22.33 47.46 63.08
C ASN A 140 -23.13 47.18 64.36
N ILE A 141 -23.27 45.91 64.75
CA ILE A 141 -23.94 45.53 66.01
C ILE A 141 -23.21 46.13 67.22
N LYS A 142 -21.87 46.13 67.23
CA LYS A 142 -21.07 46.78 68.28
C LYS A 142 -21.36 48.28 68.39
N ILE A 143 -21.50 48.98 67.26
CA ILE A 143 -21.83 50.40 67.23
C ILE A 143 -23.24 50.65 67.78
N GLU A 144 -24.24 49.88 67.34
CA GLU A 144 -25.63 50.00 67.82
C GLU A 144 -25.76 49.64 69.32
N LEU A 145 -24.98 48.66 69.77
CA LEU A 145 -24.86 48.29 71.19
C LEU A 145 -24.29 49.45 72.02
N ALA A 146 -23.23 50.11 71.55
CA ALA A 146 -22.64 51.28 72.20
C ALA A 146 -23.62 52.47 72.24
N ALA A 147 -24.47 52.60 71.22
CA ALA A 147 -25.57 53.58 71.19
C ALA A 147 -26.77 53.19 72.08
N GLY A 148 -26.72 52.03 72.76
CA GLY A 148 -27.71 51.62 73.76
C GLY A 148 -28.92 50.86 73.21
N HIS A 149 -28.92 50.47 71.93
CA HIS A 149 -30.08 49.83 71.29
C HIS A 149 -30.29 48.37 71.73
N PHE A 150 -29.26 47.70 72.28
CA PHE A 150 -29.35 46.31 72.75
C PHE A 150 -28.95 46.18 74.23
N LYS A 151 -29.93 46.17 75.14
CA LYS A 151 -29.67 46.06 76.58
C LYS A 151 -29.35 44.61 76.98
N GLY A 152 -28.27 44.39 77.74
CA GLY A 152 -27.85 43.06 78.25
C GLY A 152 -27.08 42.18 77.26
N LEU A 153 -27.04 42.52 75.97
CA LEU A 153 -26.32 41.74 74.95
C LEU A 153 -24.80 41.73 75.20
N ARG A 154 -24.24 42.83 75.74
CA ARG A 154 -22.81 42.97 76.08
C ARG A 154 -22.33 41.96 77.13
N GLU A 155 -23.23 41.56 78.02
CA GLU A 155 -22.97 40.63 79.12
C GLU A 155 -23.22 39.18 78.70
N SER A 156 -23.81 38.96 77.52
CA SER A 156 -24.04 37.61 77.01
C SER A 156 -22.72 36.94 76.64
N SER A 157 -22.60 35.66 77.00
CA SER A 157 -21.44 34.83 76.69
C SER A 157 -21.19 34.74 75.17
N GLY A 158 -22.26 34.63 74.38
CA GLY A 158 -22.18 34.58 72.92
C GLY A 158 -21.56 35.84 72.31
N PHE A 159 -21.91 37.03 72.81
CA PHE A 159 -21.32 38.28 72.33
C PHE A 159 -19.85 38.43 72.72
N GLN A 160 -19.48 38.01 73.94
CA GLN A 160 -18.09 38.05 74.40
C GLN A 160 -17.20 37.09 73.59
N ILE A 161 -17.69 35.89 73.30
CA ILE A 161 -16.99 34.91 72.46
C ILE A 161 -16.78 35.45 71.04
N LEU A 162 -17.82 36.02 70.42
CA LEU A 162 -17.71 36.62 69.08
C LEU A 162 -16.80 37.86 69.07
N SER A 163 -16.85 38.69 70.12
CA SER A 163 -15.94 39.84 70.26
C SER A 163 -14.49 39.40 70.30
N ALA A 164 -14.16 38.45 71.18
CA ALA A 164 -12.82 37.90 71.29
C ALA A 164 -12.37 37.23 69.97
N ALA A 165 -13.26 36.49 69.29
CA ALA A 165 -12.95 35.83 68.04
C ALA A 165 -12.63 36.79 66.89
N PHE A 166 -13.28 37.96 66.82
CA PHE A 166 -13.01 38.95 65.77
C PHE A 166 -11.87 39.93 66.13
N GLU A 167 -11.55 40.11 67.42
CA GLU A 167 -10.45 40.95 67.90
C GLU A 167 -9.09 40.23 67.88
N THR A 168 -9.04 38.93 68.21
CA THR A 168 -7.78 38.13 68.20
C THR A 168 -7.20 37.89 66.81
N VAL A 169 -7.97 38.09 65.74
CA VAL A 169 -7.49 37.95 64.35
C VAL A 169 -6.57 39.11 63.93
N GLU A 170 -6.53 40.22 64.67
CA GLU A 170 -5.69 41.39 64.32
C GLU A 170 -4.24 41.30 64.84
N GLU A 171 -3.93 40.43 65.81
CA GLU A 171 -2.59 40.33 66.40
C GLU A 171 -1.64 39.33 65.71
N LYS A 172 -2.09 38.56 64.72
CA LYS A 172 -1.25 37.56 64.00
C LYS A 172 -0.94 37.95 62.55
N LYS A 173 -0.62 39.22 62.31
CA LYS A 173 -0.06 39.69 61.03
C LYS A 173 1.45 39.92 61.14
#